data_AF-A0A4R9WAD4-F1
#
_entry.id   AF-A0A4R9WAD4-F1
#
_cell.length_a   1.000
_cell.length_b   1.000
_cell.length_c   1.000
_cell.angle_alpha   90.00
_cell.angle_beta   90.00
_cell.angle_gamma   90.00
#
_symmetry.space_group_name_H-M   'P 1'
#
loop_
_entity.id
_entity.type
_entity.pdbx_description
1 polymer ?
#
loop_
_entity_poly.entity_id
_entity_poly.type
_entity_poly.pdbx_seq_one_letter_code
_entity_poly.pdbx_strand_id
1 'polypeptide(L)'
;MRFIFARSSAVGCKTNCPEWISAEGAITADTPALLKRVLKKLGTRKLPIIVNSPGGDVDAALQLGRIIRKNGLDIAIGKTEFSDCWPGTEGCGASFGKGVAYFGVASDGGAMCNSACPLMFAGGVRRVAGGWAYLGVHQITTTWFPSTRHFRTTYKTIRGKRYQVTTETVTEGRSYKTYKMSKGFARKISAYLAEMGVGQGVLDKMKATPASDIQRITLHDMLTMKLATSTDTVELFTGVILCMGDKPAPNCREIAEDARPAAVTTAKPAPSRQAEAPSSKPAKAPTAVPFRGAAGNAAPEMRFVVVRGSDPLCDPDCPEWISAEGAITPRTPQKLRQLLAALDNPWLPVVISSRGGDLFGALAAGRLIHERKLDVVVARTNILGCNPPGAGCLDDNGAYVGLISQFGVECDSACALMLAGGARRLVDPKARLSVSSMGQKRIVKAYLDEMAISQGLFAAIDQSSVERQLEPDVMLKVGLVTGPDTSDTLTGPAICRSSPKPDNCRLPPSANAQAKTPPEL
;
A
#
# COMPACT_ATOMS: atom_id res chain seq x y z
N MET A 1 -4.26 -3.36 -13.93
CA MET A 1 -2.87 -3.62 -13.49
C MET A 1 -1.96 -2.84 -14.41
N ARG A 2 -0.86 -2.32 -13.86
CA ARG A 2 0.11 -1.47 -14.52
C ARG A 2 1.33 -2.30 -14.89
N PHE A 3 1.82 -2.12 -16.12
CA PHE A 3 3.03 -2.76 -16.62
C PHE A 3 4.10 -1.72 -16.91
N ILE A 4 5.24 -1.82 -16.25
CA ILE A 4 6.37 -0.88 -16.38
C ILE A 4 7.64 -1.68 -16.65
N PHE A 5 8.47 -1.21 -17.58
CA PHE A 5 9.83 -1.73 -17.72
C PHE A 5 10.68 -1.20 -16.58
N ALA A 6 11.28 -2.10 -15.82
CA ALA A 6 12.17 -1.78 -14.73
C ALA A 6 13.57 -2.27 -15.07
N ARG A 7 14.57 -1.54 -14.57
CA ARG A 7 15.98 -1.88 -14.65
C ARG A 7 16.56 -1.83 -13.25
N SER A 8 17.41 -2.80 -12.91
CA SER A 8 18.02 -2.84 -11.59
C SER A 8 18.82 -1.57 -11.29
N SER A 9 18.60 -1.01 -10.11
CA SER A 9 19.42 0.05 -9.51
C SER A 9 20.26 -0.46 -8.34
N ALA A 10 20.36 -1.78 -8.17
CA ALA A 10 21.13 -2.37 -7.08
C ALA A 10 22.63 -2.04 -7.21
N VAL A 11 23.31 -1.96 -6.07
CA VAL A 11 24.75 -1.70 -6.01
C VAL A 11 25.50 -2.77 -6.82
N GLY A 12 26.43 -2.34 -7.68
CA GLY A 12 27.13 -3.21 -8.63
C GLY A 12 26.52 -3.23 -10.04
N CYS A 13 25.29 -2.73 -10.20
CA CYS A 13 24.65 -2.57 -11.51
C CYS A 13 25.14 -1.29 -12.20
N LYS A 14 26.32 -1.35 -12.84
CA LYS A 14 26.94 -0.21 -13.53
C LYS A 14 26.75 -0.25 -15.05
N THR A 15 27.36 -1.22 -15.71
CA THR A 15 27.41 -1.29 -17.17
C THR A 15 26.41 -2.26 -17.76
N ASN A 16 26.07 -3.36 -17.08
CA ASN A 16 25.13 -4.37 -17.56
C ASN A 16 24.14 -4.74 -16.46
N CYS A 17 22.85 -4.47 -16.67
CA CYS A 17 21.83 -4.53 -15.64
C CYS A 17 20.65 -5.43 -16.02
N PRO A 18 20.11 -6.24 -15.08
CA PRO A 18 18.93 -7.03 -15.36
C PRO A 18 17.71 -6.10 -15.46
N GLU A 19 16.86 -6.40 -16.42
CA GLU A 19 15.59 -5.72 -16.69
C GLU A 19 14.42 -6.68 -16.47
N TRP A 20 13.26 -6.14 -16.10
CA TRP A 20 12.03 -6.92 -15.93
C TRP A 20 10.79 -6.09 -16.26
N ILE A 21 9.64 -6.76 -16.32
CA ILE A 21 8.33 -6.12 -16.40
C ILE A 21 7.72 -6.13 -15.00
N SER A 22 7.64 -4.96 -14.38
CA SER A 22 6.85 -4.77 -13.15
C SER A 22 5.36 -4.81 -13.49
N ALA A 23 4.61 -5.73 -12.89
CA ALA A 23 3.18 -5.95 -13.10
C ALA A 23 2.40 -5.76 -11.79
N GLU A 24 1.88 -4.55 -11.54
CA GLU A 24 1.34 -4.19 -10.23
C GLU A 24 -0.13 -3.75 -10.24
N GLY A 25 -0.84 -4.08 -9.17
CA GLY A 25 -2.23 -3.68 -8.93
C GLY A 25 -3.28 -4.69 -9.41
N ALA A 26 -4.55 -4.30 -9.36
CA ALA A 26 -5.68 -5.19 -9.65
C ALA A 26 -5.75 -5.60 -11.13
N ILE A 27 -6.13 -6.85 -11.41
CA ILE A 27 -6.38 -7.36 -12.76
C ILE A 27 -7.76 -6.89 -13.22
N THR A 28 -7.81 -6.18 -14.35
CA THR A 28 -9.04 -5.68 -14.96
C THR A 28 -9.22 -6.26 -16.37
N ALA A 29 -10.42 -6.13 -16.94
CA ALA A 29 -10.73 -6.58 -18.30
C ALA A 29 -9.74 -6.08 -19.38
N ASP A 30 -9.18 -4.87 -19.21
CA ASP A 30 -8.23 -4.27 -20.16
C ASP A 30 -6.78 -4.74 -19.98
N THR A 31 -6.47 -5.40 -18.85
CA THR A 31 -5.11 -5.80 -18.48
C THR A 31 -4.45 -6.72 -19.53
N PRO A 32 -5.13 -7.73 -20.12
CA PRO A 32 -4.56 -8.55 -21.20
C PRO A 32 -4.12 -7.74 -22.42
N ALA A 33 -4.90 -6.72 -22.81
CA ALA A 33 -4.56 -5.86 -23.94
C ALA A 33 -3.35 -4.96 -23.62
N LEU A 34 -3.25 -4.46 -22.39
CA LEU A 34 -2.09 -3.71 -21.91
C LEU A 34 -0.81 -4.55 -21.97
N LEU A 35 -0.83 -5.80 -21.49
CA LEU A 35 0.34 -6.69 -21.55
C LEU A 35 0.76 -6.95 -23.00
N LYS A 36 -0.18 -7.26 -23.91
CA LYS A 36 0.14 -7.44 -25.34
C LYS A 36 0.84 -6.22 -25.94
N ARG A 37 0.41 -5.00 -25.59
CA ARG A 37 1.06 -3.75 -26.03
C ARG A 37 2.48 -3.62 -25.49
N VAL A 38 2.70 -3.97 -24.22
CA VAL A 38 4.04 -3.97 -23.58
C VAL A 38 4.96 -4.97 -24.27
N LEU A 39 4.50 -6.21 -24.50
CA LEU A 39 5.29 -7.23 -25.19
C LEU A 39 5.61 -6.83 -26.64
N LYS A 40 4.69 -6.16 -27.34
CA LYS A 40 4.97 -5.63 -28.69
C LYS A 40 6.10 -4.60 -28.69
N LYS A 41 6.29 -3.82 -27.61
CA LYS A 41 7.42 -2.88 -27.46
C LYS A 41 8.76 -3.59 -27.22
N LEU A 42 8.74 -4.80 -26.65
CA LEU A 42 9.93 -5.62 -26.42
C LEU A 42 10.45 -6.33 -27.67
N GLY A 43 9.59 -6.56 -28.67
CA GLY A 43 9.95 -7.32 -29.85
C GLY A 43 10.24 -8.78 -29.49
N THR A 44 11.44 -9.26 -29.83
CA THR A 44 11.88 -10.64 -29.55
C THR A 44 12.44 -10.83 -28.14
N ARG A 45 12.68 -9.74 -27.40
CA ARG A 45 13.22 -9.81 -26.04
C ARG A 45 12.20 -10.41 -25.08
N LYS A 46 12.69 -11.30 -24.21
CA LYS A 46 11.90 -11.91 -23.14
C LYS A 46 12.38 -11.37 -21.80
N LEU A 47 11.50 -10.67 -21.10
CA LEU A 47 11.75 -10.19 -19.76
C LEU A 47 10.88 -10.96 -18.77
N PRO A 48 11.41 -11.29 -17.57
CA PRO A 48 10.60 -11.86 -16.50
C PRO A 48 9.56 -10.84 -16.03
N ILE A 49 8.43 -11.35 -15.54
CA ILE A 49 7.36 -10.55 -14.94
C ILE A 49 7.49 -10.61 -13.43
N ILE A 50 7.57 -9.45 -12.78
CA ILE A 50 7.53 -9.34 -11.33
C ILE A 50 6.15 -8.83 -10.93
N VAL A 51 5.34 -9.68 -10.28
CA VAL A 51 3.93 -9.41 -10.01
C VAL A 51 3.66 -9.10 -8.54
N ASN A 52 2.93 -8.02 -8.29
CA ASN A 52 2.28 -7.72 -7.02
C ASN A 52 0.81 -7.35 -7.26
N SER A 53 -0.11 -8.26 -7.00
CA SER A 53 -1.52 -8.10 -7.34
C SER A 53 -2.47 -8.67 -6.30
N PRO A 54 -3.51 -7.93 -5.90
CA PRO A 54 -4.60 -8.46 -5.07
C PRO A 54 -5.55 -9.39 -5.85
N GLY A 55 -5.36 -9.56 -7.16
CA GLY A 55 -6.28 -10.27 -8.04
C GLY A 55 -7.23 -9.32 -8.77
N GLY A 56 -8.42 -9.78 -9.12
CA GLY A 56 -9.42 -9.01 -9.87
C GLY A 56 -10.23 -9.88 -10.82
N ASP A 57 -10.36 -9.45 -12.07
CA ASP A 57 -11.12 -10.14 -13.10
C ASP A 57 -10.48 -11.50 -13.46
N VAL A 58 -11.27 -12.58 -13.31
CA VAL A 58 -10.80 -13.95 -13.49
C VAL A 58 -10.53 -14.26 -14.95
N ASP A 59 -11.42 -13.86 -15.86
CA ASP A 59 -11.25 -14.16 -17.28
C ASP A 59 -10.03 -13.42 -17.87
N ALA A 60 -9.79 -12.19 -17.42
CA ALA A 60 -8.58 -11.44 -17.71
C ALA A 60 -7.34 -12.14 -17.13
N ALA A 61 -7.38 -12.68 -15.91
CA ALA A 61 -6.26 -13.42 -15.33
C ALA A 61 -5.93 -14.70 -16.12
N LEU A 62 -6.94 -15.46 -16.55
CA LEU A 62 -6.76 -16.63 -17.42
C LEU A 62 -6.14 -16.23 -18.77
N GLN A 63 -6.61 -15.12 -19.37
CA GLN A 63 -6.03 -14.60 -20.60
C GLN A 63 -4.58 -14.14 -20.41
N LEU A 64 -4.27 -13.46 -19.31
CA LEU A 64 -2.90 -13.05 -18.99
C LEU A 64 -1.99 -14.25 -18.86
N GLY A 65 -2.37 -15.29 -18.11
CA GLY A 65 -1.51 -16.46 -18.00
C GLY A 65 -1.32 -17.21 -19.33
N ARG A 66 -2.31 -17.25 -20.22
CA ARG A 66 -2.11 -17.74 -21.61
C ARG A 66 -1.14 -16.87 -22.41
N ILE A 67 -1.22 -15.55 -22.29
CA ILE A 67 -0.29 -14.62 -22.94
C ILE A 67 1.13 -14.85 -22.42
N ILE A 68 1.30 -14.98 -21.10
CA ILE A 68 2.58 -15.23 -20.43
C ILE A 68 3.16 -16.56 -20.93
N ARG A 69 2.38 -17.65 -20.89
CA ARG A 69 2.78 -18.99 -21.36
C ARG A 69 3.18 -18.97 -22.83
N LYS A 70 2.34 -18.39 -23.70
CA LYS A 70 2.57 -18.35 -25.15
C LYS A 70 3.87 -17.61 -25.51
N ASN A 71 4.24 -16.58 -24.75
CA ASN A 71 5.47 -15.82 -24.97
C ASN A 71 6.68 -16.43 -24.24
N GLY A 72 6.50 -17.51 -23.49
CA GLY A 72 7.54 -18.20 -22.75
C GLY A 72 8.19 -17.31 -21.68
N LEU A 73 7.37 -16.55 -20.96
CA LEU A 73 7.85 -15.61 -19.94
C LEU A 73 7.92 -16.28 -18.57
N ASP A 74 8.96 -15.94 -17.81
CA ASP A 74 9.07 -16.30 -16.40
C ASP A 74 8.31 -15.28 -15.54
N ILE A 75 7.88 -15.72 -14.35
CA ILE A 75 7.13 -14.87 -13.42
C ILE A 75 7.56 -15.11 -11.97
N ALA A 76 7.71 -14.04 -11.21
CA ALA A 76 7.93 -14.08 -9.77
C ALA A 76 6.96 -13.17 -9.03
N ILE A 77 6.60 -13.55 -7.81
CA ILE A 77 5.87 -12.67 -6.89
C ILE A 77 6.87 -11.73 -6.24
N GLY A 78 6.68 -10.44 -6.45
CA GLY A 78 7.56 -9.39 -5.96
C GLY A 78 6.97 -8.01 -6.24
N LYS A 79 7.42 -7.00 -5.50
CA LYS A 79 7.11 -5.58 -5.74
C LYS A 79 8.34 -4.89 -6.30
N THR A 80 8.15 -3.95 -7.21
CA THR A 80 9.23 -3.13 -7.74
C THR A 80 9.25 -1.78 -7.03
N GLU A 81 10.30 -1.51 -6.30
CA GLU A 81 10.57 -0.22 -5.67
C GLU A 81 11.40 0.62 -6.64
N PHE A 82 10.78 1.59 -7.29
CA PHE A 82 11.47 2.47 -8.22
C PHE A 82 12.36 3.46 -7.48
N SER A 83 13.58 3.62 -7.96
CA SER A 83 14.57 4.59 -7.50
C SER A 83 14.61 5.79 -8.45
N ASP A 84 15.13 6.90 -7.93
CA ASP A 84 15.27 8.21 -8.58
C ASP A 84 13.96 8.95 -8.84
N CYS A 85 13.01 8.34 -9.53
CA CYS A 85 11.77 9.00 -9.92
C CYS A 85 10.63 8.03 -10.23
N TRP A 86 9.40 8.52 -10.06
CA TRP A 86 8.21 7.69 -10.21
C TRP A 86 7.85 7.47 -11.69
N PRO A 87 7.42 6.26 -12.08
CA PRO A 87 6.96 6.00 -13.44
C PRO A 87 5.83 6.93 -13.89
N GLY A 88 6.08 7.70 -14.94
CA GLY A 88 5.16 8.71 -15.47
C GLY A 88 5.56 10.16 -15.22
N THR A 89 6.64 10.42 -14.48
CA THR A 89 7.22 11.77 -14.36
C THR A 89 7.90 12.20 -15.67
N GLU A 90 7.72 13.46 -16.09
CA GLU A 90 8.41 13.99 -17.28
C GLU A 90 9.93 14.02 -17.07
N GLY A 91 10.70 13.68 -18.12
CA GLY A 91 12.17 13.63 -18.05
C GLY A 91 12.73 12.49 -17.17
N CYS A 92 11.89 11.58 -16.69
CA CYS A 92 12.27 10.48 -15.81
C CYS A 92 12.41 9.15 -16.56
N GLY A 93 13.44 8.37 -16.20
CA GLY A 93 13.71 7.04 -16.72
C GLY A 93 14.71 7.02 -17.88
N ALA A 94 15.23 5.83 -18.19
CA ALA A 94 16.19 5.60 -19.24
C ALA A 94 15.52 5.10 -20.52
N SER A 95 16.11 5.43 -21.69
CA SER A 95 15.64 4.90 -22.96
C SER A 95 15.62 3.37 -22.98
N PHE A 96 14.48 2.80 -23.39
CA PHE A 96 14.23 1.37 -23.44
C PHE A 96 13.61 0.99 -24.79
N GLY A 97 14.41 0.99 -25.85
CA GLY A 97 13.91 0.68 -27.20
C GLY A 97 12.81 1.66 -27.60
N LYS A 98 11.57 1.18 -27.80
CA LYS A 98 10.39 2.02 -28.10
C LYS A 98 9.64 2.52 -26.84
N GLY A 99 10.27 2.46 -25.67
CA GLY A 99 9.70 2.86 -24.39
C GLY A 99 10.75 3.44 -23.44
N VAL A 100 10.36 3.60 -22.19
CA VAL A 100 11.20 4.09 -21.09
C VAL A 100 11.23 3.00 -20.02
N ALA A 101 12.43 2.71 -19.51
CA ALA A 101 12.63 1.86 -18.34
C ALA A 101 13.01 2.72 -17.14
N TYR A 102 12.51 2.34 -15.97
CA TYR A 102 12.74 3.06 -14.73
C TYR A 102 13.69 2.25 -13.85
N PHE A 103 14.58 2.94 -13.15
CA PHE A 103 15.48 2.31 -12.21
C PHE A 103 14.71 1.85 -10.98
N GLY A 104 15.07 0.71 -10.42
CA GLY A 104 14.43 0.18 -9.22
C GLY A 104 15.02 -1.13 -8.73
N VAL A 105 14.51 -1.62 -7.62
CA VAL A 105 14.86 -2.92 -7.03
C VAL A 105 13.58 -3.73 -6.84
N ALA A 106 13.62 -5.03 -7.16
CA ALA A 106 12.52 -5.93 -6.89
C ALA A 106 12.74 -6.66 -5.56
N SER A 107 11.72 -6.74 -4.71
CA SER A 107 11.73 -7.52 -3.47
C SER A 107 10.47 -8.38 -3.33
N ASP A 108 10.59 -9.56 -2.73
CA ASP A 108 9.46 -10.43 -2.40
C ASP A 108 8.79 -10.05 -1.06
N GLY A 109 9.45 -9.21 -0.26
CA GLY A 109 9.02 -8.73 1.05
C GLY A 109 7.64 -8.07 1.04
N GLY A 110 6.60 -8.81 1.48
CA GLY A 110 5.23 -8.30 1.54
C GLY A 110 4.56 -8.15 0.17
N ALA A 111 5.17 -8.66 -0.90
CA ALA A 111 4.52 -8.76 -2.21
C ALA A 111 3.41 -9.82 -2.17
N MET A 112 2.33 -9.59 -2.90
CA MET A 112 1.18 -10.49 -2.90
C MET A 112 0.74 -10.92 -4.30
N CYS A 113 0.14 -12.10 -4.38
CA CYS A 113 -0.57 -12.60 -5.55
C CYS A 113 -1.84 -13.31 -5.08
N ASN A 114 -2.93 -12.57 -4.97
CA ASN A 114 -4.17 -13.05 -4.36
C ASN A 114 -5.29 -13.29 -5.37
N SER A 115 -6.26 -14.13 -4.97
CA SER A 115 -7.52 -14.33 -5.67
C SER A 115 -7.37 -14.81 -7.11
N ALA A 116 -7.58 -13.94 -8.11
CA ALA A 116 -7.38 -14.25 -9.52
C ALA A 116 -5.89 -14.24 -9.95
N CYS A 117 -5.00 -13.58 -9.20
CA CYS A 117 -3.58 -13.49 -9.56
C CYS A 117 -2.87 -14.85 -9.69
N PRO A 118 -3.08 -15.84 -8.79
CA PRO A 118 -2.53 -17.18 -8.93
C PRO A 118 -2.83 -17.84 -10.29
N LEU A 119 -3.97 -17.52 -10.91
CA LEU A 119 -4.32 -18.02 -12.24
C LEU A 119 -3.43 -17.40 -13.31
N MET A 120 -3.14 -16.10 -13.24
CA MET A 120 -2.15 -15.47 -14.12
C MET A 120 -0.74 -16.03 -13.86
N PHE A 121 -0.35 -16.16 -12.58
CA PHE A 121 0.94 -16.70 -12.15
C PHE A 121 1.22 -18.11 -12.68
N ALA A 122 0.19 -18.97 -12.74
CA ALA A 122 0.28 -20.29 -13.35
C ALA A 122 0.76 -20.25 -14.82
N GLY A 123 0.58 -19.13 -15.54
CA GLY A 123 1.05 -18.96 -16.91
C GLY A 123 2.57 -18.97 -17.10
N GLY A 124 3.36 -18.69 -16.06
CA GLY A 124 4.82 -18.57 -16.18
C GLY A 124 5.54 -19.88 -16.48
N VAL A 125 6.65 -19.80 -17.21
CA VAL A 125 7.53 -20.94 -17.47
C VAL A 125 8.25 -21.36 -16.20
N ARG A 126 9.04 -20.46 -15.60
CA ARG A 126 9.47 -20.54 -14.21
C ARG A 126 8.55 -19.65 -13.36
N ARG A 127 8.11 -20.19 -12.24
CA ARG A 127 7.13 -19.57 -11.33
C ARG A 127 7.73 -19.54 -9.93
N VAL A 128 8.13 -18.36 -9.50
CA VAL A 128 8.89 -18.18 -8.25
C VAL A 128 8.08 -17.39 -7.23
N ALA A 129 8.01 -17.89 -6.01
CA ALA A 129 7.35 -17.23 -4.89
C ALA A 129 8.28 -17.32 -3.67
N GLY A 130 9.03 -16.25 -3.40
CA GLY A 130 9.97 -16.22 -2.28
C GLY A 130 9.25 -16.29 -0.93
N GLY A 131 9.99 -16.62 0.14
CA GLY A 131 9.41 -16.94 1.45
C GLY A 131 8.61 -15.79 2.08
N TRP A 132 8.93 -14.55 1.71
CA TRP A 132 8.26 -13.34 2.20
C TRP A 132 7.09 -12.88 1.32
N ALA A 133 6.89 -13.53 0.16
CA ALA A 133 5.76 -13.30 -0.71
C ALA A 133 4.52 -14.08 -0.21
N TYR A 134 3.36 -13.47 -0.45
CA TYR A 134 2.06 -14.03 -0.08
C TYR A 134 1.30 -14.44 -1.35
N LEU A 135 1.02 -15.73 -1.52
CA LEU A 135 0.11 -16.23 -2.54
C LEU A 135 -1.12 -16.80 -1.85
N GLY A 136 -2.29 -16.25 -2.17
CA GLY A 136 -3.54 -16.59 -1.50
C GLY A 136 -4.69 -16.84 -2.46
N VAL A 137 -5.57 -17.75 -2.09
CA VAL A 137 -6.78 -18.09 -2.87
C VAL A 137 -8.03 -18.00 -2.02
N HIS A 138 -9.15 -17.76 -2.69
CA HIS A 138 -10.49 -17.84 -2.11
C HIS A 138 -11.54 -18.17 -3.17
N GLN A 139 -12.79 -18.44 -2.76
CA GLN A 139 -13.87 -18.75 -3.70
C GLN A 139 -14.17 -17.54 -4.59
N ILE A 140 -14.34 -17.78 -5.89
CA ILE A 140 -14.68 -16.73 -6.85
C ILE A 140 -16.15 -16.36 -6.70
N THR A 141 -16.42 -15.07 -6.55
CA THR A 141 -17.78 -14.53 -6.47
C THR A 141 -18.26 -14.13 -7.86
N THR A 142 -19.45 -14.57 -8.26
CA THR A 142 -20.08 -14.19 -9.54
C THR A 142 -21.23 -13.23 -9.26
N THR A 143 -21.26 -12.07 -9.92
CA THR A 143 -22.40 -11.14 -9.86
C THR A 143 -23.32 -11.39 -11.04
N TRP A 144 -24.57 -11.75 -10.76
CA TRP A 144 -25.62 -11.97 -11.76
C TRP A 144 -26.39 -10.69 -12.01
N PHE A 145 -26.59 -10.35 -13.29
CA PHE A 145 -27.43 -9.25 -13.76
C PHE A 145 -28.60 -9.84 -14.57
N PRO A 146 -29.69 -10.27 -13.92
CA PRO A 146 -30.84 -10.80 -14.65
C PRO A 146 -31.47 -9.67 -15.49
N SER A 147 -31.89 -9.98 -16.71
CA SER A 147 -32.67 -9.05 -17.54
C SER A 147 -33.85 -9.79 -18.17
N THR A 148 -35.03 -9.20 -18.13
CA THR A 148 -36.23 -9.72 -18.81
C THR A 148 -36.42 -8.99 -20.13
N ARG A 149 -36.55 -9.72 -21.23
CA ARG A 149 -36.84 -9.16 -22.56
C ARG A 149 -38.32 -9.33 -22.86
N HIS A 150 -39.03 -8.23 -23.10
CA HIS A 150 -40.42 -8.21 -23.54
C HIS A 150 -40.50 -7.81 -25.00
N PHE A 151 -41.10 -8.65 -25.84
CA PHE A 151 -41.36 -8.35 -27.23
C PHE A 151 -42.83 -7.97 -27.41
N ARG A 152 -43.09 -6.82 -28.03
CA ARG A 152 -44.44 -6.38 -28.41
C ARG A 152 -44.50 -6.18 -29.91
N THR A 153 -45.27 -7.01 -30.60
CA THR A 153 -45.52 -6.86 -32.05
C THR A 153 -46.82 -6.10 -32.28
N THR A 154 -46.76 -4.99 -33.00
CA THR A 154 -47.90 -4.17 -33.41
C THR A 154 -47.93 -4.03 -34.93
N TYR A 155 -49.12 -3.90 -35.52
CA TYR A 155 -49.27 -3.70 -36.96
C TYR A 155 -49.69 -2.25 -37.21
N LYS A 156 -48.89 -1.52 -37.98
CA LYS A 156 -49.15 -0.12 -38.32
C LYS A 156 -49.48 -0.01 -39.81
N THR A 157 -50.64 0.54 -40.13
CA THR A 157 -51.03 0.79 -41.52
C THR A 157 -50.62 2.20 -41.91
N ILE A 158 -49.79 2.33 -42.95
CA ILE A 158 -49.36 3.62 -43.49
C ILE A 158 -49.71 3.60 -44.98
N ARG A 159 -50.55 4.55 -45.43
CA ARG A 159 -51.01 4.66 -46.83
C ARG A 159 -51.57 3.34 -47.40
N GLY A 160 -52.40 2.64 -46.63
CA GLY A 160 -53.07 1.39 -47.06
C GLY A 160 -52.20 0.11 -47.01
N LYS A 161 -50.89 0.20 -46.76
CA LYS A 161 -50.02 -0.97 -46.53
C LYS A 161 -49.80 -1.21 -45.04
N ARG A 162 -49.97 -2.47 -44.59
CA ARG A 162 -49.71 -2.91 -43.21
C ARG A 162 -48.23 -3.23 -43.01
N TYR A 163 -47.65 -2.68 -41.97
CA TYR A 163 -46.27 -2.92 -41.54
C TYR A 163 -46.27 -3.55 -40.14
N GLN A 164 -45.48 -4.60 -39.95
CA GLN A 164 -45.25 -5.20 -38.64
C GLN A 164 -44.13 -4.45 -37.93
N VAL A 165 -44.39 -4.00 -36.71
CA VAL A 165 -43.44 -3.29 -35.84
C VAL A 165 -43.30 -4.08 -34.56
N THR A 166 -42.15 -4.70 -34.35
CA THR A 166 -41.82 -5.38 -33.09
C THR A 166 -40.95 -4.46 -32.24
N THR A 167 -41.44 -4.10 -31.06
CA THR A 167 -40.70 -3.37 -30.04
C THR A 167 -40.13 -4.35 -29.03
N GLU A 168 -38.83 -4.27 -28.76
CA GLU A 168 -38.18 -4.99 -27.68
C GLU A 168 -37.96 -4.04 -26.50
N THR A 169 -38.43 -4.44 -25.31
CA THR A 169 -38.18 -3.74 -24.05
C THR A 169 -37.34 -4.64 -23.15
N VAL A 170 -36.17 -4.18 -22.75
CA VAL A 170 -35.28 -4.89 -21.81
C VAL A 170 -35.45 -4.29 -20.42
N THR A 171 -35.96 -5.07 -19.48
CA THR A 171 -36.06 -4.68 -18.07
C THR A 171 -34.91 -5.33 -17.31
N GLU A 172 -33.99 -4.52 -16.79
CA GLU A 172 -32.90 -5.00 -15.94
C GLU A 172 -33.42 -5.28 -14.52
N GLY A 173 -33.13 -6.49 -14.02
CA GLY A 173 -33.41 -6.89 -12.65
C GLY A 173 -32.26 -6.52 -11.70
N ARG A 174 -32.54 -6.55 -10.38
CA ARG A 174 -31.52 -6.28 -9.36
C ARG A 174 -30.40 -7.31 -9.42
N SER A 175 -29.15 -6.84 -9.45
CA SER A 175 -27.99 -7.72 -9.46
C SER A 175 -27.79 -8.40 -8.10
N TYR A 176 -27.42 -9.68 -8.09
CA TYR A 176 -27.12 -10.44 -6.88
C TYR A 176 -25.81 -11.23 -7.02
N LYS A 177 -25.13 -11.51 -5.90
CA LYS A 177 -23.85 -12.24 -5.90
C LYS A 177 -24.05 -13.69 -5.49
N THR A 178 -23.48 -14.62 -6.24
CA THR A 178 -23.39 -16.03 -5.88
C THR A 178 -21.96 -16.38 -5.52
N TYR A 179 -21.80 -17.04 -4.38
CA TYR A 179 -20.51 -17.42 -3.82
C TYR A 179 -20.08 -18.85 -4.18
N LYS A 180 -21.04 -19.71 -4.56
CA LYS A 180 -20.76 -21.04 -5.08
C LYS A 180 -20.37 -20.97 -6.54
N MET A 181 -19.18 -21.46 -6.84
CA MET A 181 -18.70 -21.61 -8.20
C MET A 181 -19.55 -22.64 -8.96
N SER A 182 -20.05 -22.28 -10.15
CA SER A 182 -20.81 -23.21 -10.98
C SER A 182 -19.92 -24.37 -11.46
N LYS A 183 -20.50 -25.56 -11.68
CA LYS A 183 -19.76 -26.73 -12.21
C LYS A 183 -19.07 -26.42 -13.53
N GLY A 184 -19.71 -25.64 -14.40
CA GLY A 184 -19.13 -25.19 -15.67
C GLY A 184 -17.89 -24.34 -15.47
N PHE A 185 -17.97 -23.35 -14.58
CA PHE A 185 -16.85 -22.45 -14.30
C PHE A 185 -15.69 -23.17 -13.59
N ALA A 186 -15.99 -24.08 -12.66
CA ALA A 186 -15.00 -24.93 -12.02
C ALA A 186 -14.23 -25.78 -13.03
N ARG A 187 -14.93 -26.39 -14.00
CA ARG A 187 -14.27 -27.14 -15.09
C ARG A 187 -13.40 -26.25 -15.96
N LYS A 188 -13.83 -25.01 -16.26
CA LYS A 188 -13.04 -24.04 -17.03
C LYS A 188 -11.70 -23.73 -16.34
N ILE A 189 -11.72 -23.46 -15.03
CA ILE A 189 -10.50 -23.18 -14.26
C ILE A 189 -9.64 -24.43 -14.13
N SER A 190 -10.26 -25.58 -13.86
CA SER A 190 -9.58 -26.87 -13.77
C SER A 190 -8.81 -27.21 -15.04
N ALA A 191 -9.46 -27.04 -16.21
CA ALA A 191 -8.85 -27.25 -17.52
C ALA A 191 -7.71 -26.26 -17.78
N TYR A 192 -7.89 -24.99 -17.40
CA TYR A 192 -6.82 -23.99 -17.51
C TYR A 192 -5.61 -24.30 -16.63
N LEU A 193 -5.81 -24.71 -15.37
CA LEU A 193 -4.69 -25.08 -14.50
C LEU A 193 -3.92 -26.27 -15.08
N ALA A 194 -4.64 -27.26 -15.61
CA ALA A 194 -4.04 -28.39 -16.32
C ALA A 194 -3.28 -27.94 -17.59
N GLU A 195 -3.84 -27.03 -18.40
CA GLU A 195 -3.19 -26.39 -19.55
C GLU A 195 -1.85 -25.73 -19.14
N MET A 196 -1.77 -25.19 -17.92
CA MET A 196 -0.58 -24.57 -17.36
C MET A 196 0.36 -25.53 -16.59
N GLY A 197 0.03 -26.82 -16.54
CA GLY A 197 0.81 -27.83 -15.80
C GLY A 197 0.71 -27.73 -14.28
N VAL A 198 -0.38 -27.13 -13.76
CA VAL A 198 -0.65 -26.96 -12.33
C VAL A 198 -1.71 -27.98 -11.87
N GLY A 199 -1.49 -28.59 -10.72
CA GLY A 199 -2.36 -29.60 -10.12
C GLY A 199 -3.68 -29.04 -9.58
N GLN A 200 -4.67 -29.92 -9.39
CA GLN A 200 -6.03 -29.54 -8.97
C GLN A 200 -6.12 -28.95 -7.57
N GLY A 201 -5.17 -29.22 -6.69
CA GLY A 201 -5.21 -28.75 -5.30
C GLY A 201 -5.35 -27.23 -5.16
N VAL A 202 -4.90 -26.45 -6.15
CA VAL A 202 -5.11 -24.99 -6.17
C VAL A 202 -6.60 -24.66 -6.27
N LEU A 203 -7.32 -25.33 -7.18
CA LEU A 203 -8.76 -25.15 -7.34
C LEU A 203 -9.55 -25.67 -6.14
N ASP A 204 -9.08 -26.75 -5.51
CA ASP A 204 -9.72 -27.31 -4.34
C ASP A 204 -9.59 -26.37 -3.13
N LYS A 205 -8.40 -25.79 -2.91
CA LYS A 205 -8.21 -24.72 -1.92
C LYS A 205 -9.08 -23.50 -2.25
N MET A 206 -9.11 -23.04 -3.51
CA MET A 206 -10.01 -21.95 -3.94
C MET A 206 -11.48 -22.21 -3.58
N LYS A 207 -11.98 -23.43 -3.77
CA LYS A 207 -13.37 -23.79 -3.44
C LYS A 207 -13.63 -23.89 -1.94
N ALA A 208 -12.63 -24.36 -1.18
CA ALA A 208 -12.75 -24.60 0.26
C ALA A 208 -12.69 -23.29 1.07
N THR A 209 -12.08 -22.24 0.54
CA THR A 209 -11.92 -20.97 1.24
C THR A 209 -13.07 -20.00 0.94
N PRO A 210 -13.79 -19.49 1.96
CA PRO A 210 -14.85 -18.49 1.78
C PRO A 210 -14.37 -17.20 1.10
N ALA A 211 -15.27 -16.49 0.43
CA ALA A 211 -14.95 -15.27 -0.34
C ALA A 211 -14.58 -14.08 0.56
N SER A 212 -14.95 -14.16 1.83
CA SER A 212 -14.62 -13.18 2.87
C SER A 212 -13.25 -13.43 3.50
N ASP A 213 -12.56 -14.49 3.10
CA ASP A 213 -11.27 -14.93 3.66
C ASP A 213 -10.25 -15.13 2.53
N ILE A 214 -8.97 -15.25 2.85
CA ILE A 214 -7.91 -15.59 1.91
C ILE A 214 -7.01 -16.65 2.54
N GLN A 215 -7.03 -17.86 1.97
CA GLN A 215 -6.16 -18.93 2.41
C GLN A 215 -4.82 -18.81 1.70
N ARG A 216 -3.76 -18.62 2.50
CA ARG A 216 -2.39 -18.68 2.00
C ARG A 216 -2.08 -20.09 1.51
N ILE A 217 -1.52 -20.20 0.31
CA ILE A 217 -0.87 -21.43 -0.15
C ILE A 217 0.61 -21.32 0.26
N THR A 218 1.08 -22.27 1.07
CA THR A 218 2.50 -22.30 1.48
C THR A 218 3.39 -22.66 0.31
N LEU A 219 4.69 -22.29 0.37
CA LEU A 219 5.63 -22.65 -0.71
C LEU A 219 5.71 -24.17 -0.92
N HIS A 220 5.67 -24.95 0.16
CA HIS A 220 5.60 -26.41 0.09
C HIS A 220 4.38 -26.89 -0.69
N ASP A 221 3.19 -26.41 -0.35
CA ASP A 221 1.96 -26.76 -1.08
C ASP A 221 2.02 -26.30 -2.54
N MET A 222 2.57 -25.11 -2.80
CA MET A 222 2.74 -24.59 -4.16
C MET A 222 3.61 -25.54 -5.00
N LEU A 223 4.72 -26.06 -4.45
CA LEU A 223 5.60 -27.00 -5.15
C LEU A 223 4.91 -28.35 -5.38
N THR A 224 4.23 -28.88 -4.35
CA THR A 224 3.46 -30.13 -4.45
C THR A 224 2.39 -30.06 -5.53
N MET A 225 1.69 -28.93 -5.65
CA MET A 225 0.69 -28.68 -6.68
C MET A 225 1.28 -28.17 -8.00
N LYS A 226 2.61 -28.05 -8.10
CA LYS A 226 3.34 -27.49 -9.26
C LYS A 226 2.93 -26.06 -9.61
N LEU A 227 2.35 -25.31 -8.68
CA LEU A 227 2.04 -23.89 -8.84
C LEU A 227 3.32 -23.04 -8.84
N ALA A 228 4.24 -23.30 -7.91
CA ALA A 228 5.62 -22.81 -7.97
C ALA A 228 6.52 -23.87 -8.63
N THR A 229 7.61 -23.45 -9.26
CA THR A 229 8.56 -24.38 -9.93
C THR A 229 9.85 -24.60 -9.14
N SER A 230 10.15 -23.75 -8.17
CA SER A 230 11.36 -23.85 -7.35
C SER A 230 11.20 -23.09 -6.03
N THR A 231 12.18 -23.22 -5.14
CA THR A 231 12.29 -22.50 -3.87
C THR A 231 13.07 -21.19 -3.98
N ASP A 232 13.39 -20.76 -5.21
CA ASP A 232 14.12 -19.53 -5.45
C ASP A 232 13.35 -18.29 -4.97
N THR A 233 14.01 -17.14 -4.99
CA THR A 233 13.40 -15.84 -4.69
C THR A 233 13.32 -14.99 -5.95
N VAL A 234 12.72 -13.81 -5.82
CA VAL A 234 12.64 -12.81 -6.91
C VAL A 234 14.02 -12.49 -7.51
N GLU A 235 15.09 -12.64 -6.71
CA GLU A 235 16.48 -12.40 -7.11
C GLU A 235 16.97 -13.31 -8.24
N LEU A 236 16.34 -14.49 -8.44
CA LEU A 236 16.62 -15.36 -9.58
C LEU A 236 16.49 -14.62 -10.92
N PHE A 237 15.64 -13.59 -10.96
CA PHE A 237 15.35 -12.81 -12.17
C PHE A 237 15.94 -11.39 -12.13
N THR A 238 16.23 -10.86 -10.95
CA THR A 238 16.57 -9.44 -10.76
C THR A 238 17.94 -9.19 -10.13
N GLY A 239 18.62 -10.24 -9.66
CA GLY A 239 19.94 -10.15 -9.04
C GLY A 239 21.02 -9.66 -10.01
N VAL A 240 21.89 -8.76 -9.55
CA VAL A 240 22.96 -8.17 -10.38
C VAL A 240 23.92 -9.24 -10.91
N ILE A 241 24.16 -10.29 -10.12
CA ILE A 241 25.06 -11.40 -10.47
C ILE A 241 24.67 -12.11 -11.78
N LEU A 242 23.40 -12.03 -12.20
CA LEU A 242 22.90 -12.57 -13.47
C LEU A 242 23.59 -11.95 -14.70
N CYS A 243 24.15 -10.75 -14.54
CA CYS A 243 24.72 -9.97 -15.64
C CYS A 243 26.25 -9.86 -15.56
N MET A 244 26.89 -10.49 -14.57
CA MET A 244 28.34 -10.39 -14.31
C MET A 244 29.16 -11.59 -14.79
N GLY A 245 28.52 -12.68 -15.22
CA GLY A 245 29.21 -13.88 -15.72
C GLY A 245 29.46 -13.89 -17.23
N ASP A 246 30.26 -14.86 -17.70
CA ASP A 246 30.66 -15.03 -19.12
C ASP A 246 29.49 -15.15 -20.10
N LYS A 247 28.32 -15.60 -19.62
CA LYS A 247 27.06 -15.66 -20.36
C LYS A 247 25.97 -14.96 -19.56
N PRO A 248 25.78 -13.64 -19.76
CA PRO A 248 24.74 -12.87 -19.08
C PRO A 248 23.34 -13.43 -19.35
N ALA A 249 22.45 -13.30 -18.37
CA ALA A 249 21.06 -13.69 -18.54
C ALA A 249 20.38 -12.90 -19.68
N PRO A 250 19.37 -13.47 -20.38
CA PRO A 250 18.72 -12.81 -21.53
C PRO A 250 18.05 -11.47 -21.22
N ASN A 251 17.79 -11.20 -19.94
CA ASN A 251 17.19 -9.96 -19.47
C ASN A 251 18.21 -8.89 -19.07
N CYS A 252 19.51 -9.17 -19.19
CA CYS A 252 20.57 -8.19 -18.99
C CYS A 252 20.65 -7.20 -20.16
N ARG A 253 20.94 -5.93 -19.85
CA ARG A 253 21.14 -4.89 -20.84
C ARG A 253 22.27 -3.95 -20.46
N GLU A 254 23.12 -3.67 -21.44
CA GLU A 254 24.17 -2.68 -21.30
C GLU A 254 23.63 -1.24 -21.26
N ILE A 255 24.25 -0.42 -20.42
CA ILE A 255 23.99 1.01 -20.26
C ILE A 255 25.12 1.74 -21.00
N ALA A 256 24.79 2.56 -22.00
CA ALA A 256 25.74 3.54 -22.53
C ALA A 256 26.05 4.55 -21.42
N GLU A 257 27.33 4.84 -21.15
CA GLU A 257 27.75 5.70 -20.03
C GLU A 257 27.07 7.08 -20.03
N ASP A 258 26.65 7.58 -21.19
CA ASP A 258 25.98 8.86 -21.40
C ASP A 258 24.48 8.89 -21.00
N ALA A 259 23.89 7.75 -20.60
CA ALA A 259 22.46 7.64 -20.30
C ALA A 259 22.12 7.77 -18.80
N ARG A 260 23.10 8.05 -17.94
CA ARG A 260 22.85 8.46 -16.54
C ARG A 260 22.75 9.99 -16.48
N PRO A 261 21.66 10.56 -15.93
CA PRO A 261 21.75 11.92 -15.41
C PRO A 261 22.86 11.95 -14.37
N ALA A 262 23.75 12.93 -14.46
CA ALA A 262 24.88 13.10 -13.56
C ALA A 262 24.43 12.99 -12.10
N ALA A 263 25.19 12.24 -11.30
CA ALA A 263 25.06 12.28 -9.85
C ALA A 263 25.09 13.75 -9.41
N VAL A 264 24.12 14.15 -8.58
CA VAL A 264 24.08 15.51 -8.02
C VAL A 264 25.33 15.67 -7.15
N THR A 265 26.38 16.23 -7.75
CA THR A 265 27.55 16.72 -7.04
C THR A 265 27.12 17.83 -6.11
N THR A 266 27.56 17.73 -4.87
CA THR A 266 27.43 18.72 -3.80
C THR A 266 27.70 20.13 -4.33
N ALA A 267 26.64 20.93 -4.44
CA ALA A 267 26.78 22.35 -4.76
C ALA A 267 27.29 23.11 -3.53
N LYS A 268 28.49 23.69 -3.68
CA LYS A 268 29.08 24.67 -2.76
C LYS A 268 28.13 25.88 -2.60
N PRO A 269 27.97 26.45 -1.39
CA PRO A 269 27.06 27.58 -1.21
C PRO A 269 27.63 28.84 -1.89
N ALA A 270 26.82 29.47 -2.75
CA ALA A 270 27.07 30.82 -3.26
C ALA A 270 26.29 31.84 -2.40
N PRO A 271 26.82 33.07 -2.22
CA PRO A 271 26.37 33.97 -1.17
C PRO A 271 25.04 34.65 -1.51
N SER A 272 24.21 34.81 -0.48
CA SER A 272 22.94 35.50 -0.49
C SER A 272 23.10 36.99 -0.81
N ARG A 273 22.42 37.46 -1.88
CA ARG A 273 22.04 38.86 -2.04
C ARG A 273 20.52 38.96 -1.93
N GLN A 274 20.08 39.77 -0.97
CA GLN A 274 18.71 40.22 -0.83
C GLN A 274 18.32 41.04 -2.07
N ALA A 275 17.13 40.80 -2.62
CA ALA A 275 16.48 41.69 -3.56
C ALA A 275 15.00 41.79 -3.20
N GLU A 276 14.55 43.03 -2.98
CA GLU A 276 13.18 43.44 -2.67
C GLU A 276 12.17 43.02 -3.74
N ALA A 277 10.94 42.76 -3.29
CA ALA A 277 9.80 42.46 -4.14
C ALA A 277 9.14 43.74 -4.69
N PRO A 278 8.67 43.75 -5.95
CA PRO A 278 7.63 44.66 -6.38
C PRO A 278 6.25 43.98 -6.36
N SER A 279 5.29 44.76 -5.85
CA SER A 279 3.85 44.49 -5.79
C SER A 279 3.18 44.45 -7.17
N SER A 280 2.29 43.47 -7.41
CA SER A 280 1.20 43.59 -8.38
C SER A 280 -0.04 42.78 -7.97
N LYS A 281 -1.20 43.38 -8.25
CA LYS A 281 -2.61 43.12 -7.86
C LYS A 281 -3.21 41.74 -8.22
N PRO A 282 -4.39 41.38 -7.67
CA PRO A 282 -4.82 39.98 -7.48
C PRO A 282 -5.41 39.35 -8.75
N ALA A 283 -4.96 38.12 -9.06
CA ALA A 283 -5.55 37.28 -10.09
C ALA A 283 -6.75 36.49 -9.53
N LYS A 284 -7.83 36.43 -10.32
CA LYS A 284 -9.08 35.71 -10.04
C LYS A 284 -8.83 34.23 -9.67
N ALA A 285 -9.52 33.77 -8.63
CA ALA A 285 -9.55 32.38 -8.21
C ALA A 285 -10.04 31.45 -9.35
N PRO A 286 -9.31 30.36 -9.67
CA PRO A 286 -9.86 29.29 -10.47
C PRO A 286 -10.87 28.51 -9.62
N THR A 287 -12.03 28.28 -10.20
CA THR A 287 -13.11 27.42 -9.68
C THR A 287 -12.60 26.05 -9.27
N ALA A 288 -12.94 25.64 -8.04
CA ALA A 288 -12.65 24.33 -7.48
C ALA A 288 -13.24 23.21 -8.35
N VAL A 289 -12.36 22.37 -8.90
CA VAL A 289 -12.73 21.07 -9.44
C VAL A 289 -12.65 20.07 -8.26
N PRO A 290 -13.66 19.22 -8.03
CA PRO A 290 -13.64 18.27 -6.93
C PRO A 290 -12.49 17.26 -7.11
N PHE A 291 -11.61 17.20 -6.11
CA PHE A 291 -10.51 16.27 -6.02
C PHE A 291 -11.04 14.83 -6.01
N ARG A 292 -10.76 14.06 -7.08
CA ARG A 292 -11.04 12.62 -7.11
C ARG A 292 -9.95 11.88 -6.34
N GLY A 293 -10.31 11.31 -5.19
CA GLY A 293 -9.41 10.58 -4.30
C GLY A 293 -8.62 9.47 -5.01
N ALA A 294 -7.31 9.44 -4.76
CA ALA A 294 -6.40 8.40 -5.22
C ALA A 294 -6.40 7.22 -4.22
N ALA A 295 -6.42 5.98 -4.72
CA ALA A 295 -6.50 4.76 -3.93
C ALA A 295 -5.27 4.53 -3.01
N GLY A 296 -5.52 4.28 -1.72
CA GLY A 296 -4.53 4.03 -0.67
C GLY A 296 -3.81 2.67 -0.70
N ASN A 297 -2.95 2.43 -1.70
CA ASN A 297 -2.07 1.24 -1.75
C ASN A 297 -0.58 1.57 -2.02
N ALA A 298 -0.16 2.82 -1.81
CA ALA A 298 1.21 3.29 -2.12
C ALA A 298 2.05 3.67 -0.88
N ALA A 299 1.53 3.53 0.34
CA ALA A 299 2.28 3.79 1.57
C ALA A 299 2.93 2.49 2.09
N PRO A 300 4.22 2.50 2.53
CA PRO A 300 4.83 1.37 3.22
C PRO A 300 4.00 0.96 4.43
N GLU A 301 4.07 -0.32 4.84
CA GLU A 301 3.35 -0.83 6.02
C GLU A 301 3.65 0.01 7.27
N MET A 302 2.64 0.16 8.13
CA MET A 302 2.74 0.95 9.36
C MET A 302 3.97 0.52 10.16
N ARG A 303 4.85 1.50 10.34
CA ARG A 303 6.08 1.41 11.11
C ARG A 303 5.87 2.14 12.42
N PHE A 304 6.32 1.51 13.50
CA PHE A 304 6.37 2.11 14.83
C PHE A 304 7.82 2.31 15.22
N VAL A 305 8.19 3.53 15.58
CA VAL A 305 9.51 3.85 16.13
C VAL A 305 9.36 4.89 17.24
N VAL A 306 10.24 4.86 18.24
CA VAL A 306 10.33 5.92 19.25
C VAL A 306 11.10 7.08 18.66
N VAL A 307 10.60 8.29 18.85
CA VAL A 307 11.20 9.53 18.38
C VAL A 307 11.32 10.50 19.53
N ARG A 308 12.47 11.17 19.63
CA ARG A 308 12.76 12.25 20.55
C ARG A 308 12.79 13.58 19.82
N GLY A 309 12.23 14.59 20.45
CA GLY A 309 12.24 15.96 19.95
C GLY A 309 13.66 16.48 19.70
N SER A 310 13.85 17.15 18.57
CA SER A 310 15.13 17.72 18.16
C SER A 310 15.22 19.25 18.36
N ASP A 311 14.25 19.85 19.03
CA ASP A 311 14.16 21.30 19.16
C ASP A 311 15.13 21.79 20.26
N PRO A 312 16.04 22.75 19.97
CA PRO A 312 16.98 23.27 20.97
C PRO A 312 16.32 23.85 22.22
N LEU A 313 15.04 24.25 22.15
CA LEU A 313 14.30 24.76 23.29
C LEU A 313 13.98 23.69 24.34
N CYS A 314 14.04 22.40 24.00
CA CYS A 314 13.85 21.33 24.98
C CYS A 314 15.14 20.64 25.39
N ASP A 315 16.28 20.91 24.76
CA ASP A 315 17.56 20.26 25.10
C ASP A 315 17.99 20.62 26.53
N PRO A 316 18.39 19.64 27.38
CA PRO A 316 18.50 18.20 27.13
C PRO A 316 17.23 17.38 27.42
N ASP A 317 16.17 17.97 27.95
CA ASP A 317 14.95 17.28 28.40
C ASP A 317 13.83 17.33 27.36
N CYS A 318 14.06 16.74 26.19
CA CYS A 318 13.09 16.73 25.09
C CYS A 318 12.00 15.66 25.25
N PRO A 319 10.77 15.92 24.74
CA PRO A 319 9.71 14.94 24.78
C PRO A 319 9.95 13.80 23.77
N GLU A 320 9.48 12.61 24.13
CA GLU A 320 9.49 11.41 23.33
C GLU A 320 8.06 11.01 22.92
N TRP A 321 7.93 10.36 21.77
CA TRP A 321 6.66 9.83 21.27
C TRP A 321 6.87 8.61 20.38
N ILE A 322 5.80 7.86 20.13
CA ILE A 322 5.78 6.77 19.15
C ILE A 322 5.32 7.35 17.81
N SER A 323 6.19 7.34 16.80
CA SER A 323 5.80 7.62 15.42
C SER A 323 5.17 6.38 14.79
N ALA A 324 3.92 6.49 14.35
CA ALA A 324 3.13 5.47 13.68
C ALA A 324 2.80 5.91 12.24
N GLU A 325 3.68 5.59 11.29
CA GLU A 325 3.54 6.02 9.90
C GLU A 325 3.44 4.88 8.91
N GLY A 326 2.52 4.99 7.96
CA GLY A 326 2.32 4.03 6.88
C GLY A 326 0.91 3.44 6.80
N ALA A 327 0.72 2.46 5.92
CA ALA A 327 -0.55 1.78 5.73
C ALA A 327 -0.85 0.81 6.88
N ILE A 328 -2.07 0.83 7.41
CA ILE A 328 -2.50 -0.15 8.41
C ILE A 328 -2.66 -1.52 7.74
N THR A 329 -2.07 -2.56 8.33
CA THR A 329 -2.13 -3.94 7.83
C THR A 329 -2.59 -4.89 8.95
N PRO A 330 -2.91 -6.16 8.64
CA PRO A 330 -3.20 -7.15 9.67
C PRO A 330 -2.06 -7.38 10.68
N ARG A 331 -0.81 -6.98 10.34
CA ARG A 331 0.35 -7.09 11.24
C ARG A 331 0.53 -5.87 12.14
N THR A 332 -0.14 -4.75 11.87
CA THR A 332 -0.02 -3.51 12.65
C THR A 332 -0.20 -3.73 14.16
N PRO A 333 -1.24 -4.45 14.65
CA PRO A 333 -1.41 -4.67 16.09
C PRO A 333 -0.26 -5.45 16.73
N GLN A 334 0.31 -6.42 16.01
CA GLN A 334 1.43 -7.21 16.51
C GLN A 334 2.69 -6.34 16.64
N LYS A 335 2.99 -5.52 15.64
CA LYS A 335 4.14 -4.60 15.69
C LYS A 335 4.00 -3.57 16.81
N LEU A 336 2.81 -2.99 16.98
CA LEU A 336 2.54 -2.06 18.07
C LEU A 336 2.74 -2.75 19.43
N ARG A 337 2.20 -3.96 19.61
CA ARG A 337 2.37 -4.73 20.84
C ARG A 337 3.85 -5.04 21.13
N GLN A 338 4.61 -5.41 20.11
CA GLN A 338 6.05 -5.69 20.23
C GLN A 338 6.82 -4.45 20.68
N LEU A 339 6.55 -3.28 20.08
CA LEU A 339 7.18 -2.04 20.51
C LEU A 339 6.80 -1.70 21.95
N LEU A 340 5.50 -1.67 22.28
CA LEU A 340 5.03 -1.32 23.63
C LEU A 340 5.59 -2.25 24.72
N ALA A 341 5.82 -3.53 24.40
CA ALA A 341 6.44 -4.48 25.31
C ALA A 341 7.94 -4.24 25.53
N ALA A 342 8.60 -3.54 24.60
CA ALA A 342 10.03 -3.23 24.66
C ALA A 342 10.32 -1.84 25.25
N LEU A 343 9.31 -1.03 25.57
CA LEU A 343 9.50 0.32 26.12
C LEU A 343 9.69 0.30 27.64
N ASP A 344 10.67 1.08 28.11
CA ASP A 344 10.83 1.40 29.54
C ASP A 344 9.64 2.23 30.06
N ASN A 345 9.19 3.21 29.28
CA ASN A 345 8.00 4.01 29.56
C ASN A 345 6.85 3.57 28.64
N PRO A 346 5.83 2.87 29.18
CA PRO A 346 4.74 2.36 28.37
C PRO A 346 3.70 3.42 27.97
N TRP A 347 3.83 4.68 28.40
CA TRP A 347 2.81 5.73 28.25
C TRP A 347 3.14 6.79 27.18
N LEU A 348 4.07 6.53 26.27
CA LEU A 348 4.41 7.48 25.22
C LEU A 348 3.20 7.78 24.30
N PRO A 349 2.95 9.05 23.95
CA PRO A 349 1.88 9.40 23.01
C PRO A 349 2.18 8.84 21.62
N VAL A 350 1.13 8.49 20.88
CA VAL A 350 1.22 7.95 19.52
C VAL A 350 0.91 9.04 18.50
N VAL A 351 1.89 9.37 17.67
CA VAL A 351 1.75 10.30 16.54
C VAL A 351 1.47 9.49 15.27
N ILE A 352 0.26 9.60 14.71
CA ILE A 352 -0.19 8.80 13.57
C ILE A 352 -0.38 9.63 12.30
N SER A 353 0.21 9.14 11.20
CA SER A 353 -0.07 9.60 9.84
C SER A 353 -0.24 8.40 8.92
N SER A 354 -1.47 8.16 8.46
CA SER A 354 -1.84 6.97 7.71
C SER A 354 -3.00 7.22 6.75
N ARG A 355 -2.85 6.78 5.49
CA ARG A 355 -3.95 6.72 4.51
C ARG A 355 -4.93 5.56 4.74
N GLY A 356 -4.96 5.02 5.96
CA GLY A 356 -5.78 3.86 6.31
C GLY A 356 -5.18 2.54 5.85
N GLY A 357 -6.04 1.56 5.55
CA GLY A 357 -5.64 0.21 5.19
C GLY A 357 -6.62 -0.85 5.73
N ASP A 358 -6.10 -1.88 6.38
CA ASP A 358 -6.89 -2.99 6.90
C ASP A 358 -7.81 -2.59 8.07
N LEU A 359 -9.10 -2.92 7.95
CA LEU A 359 -10.11 -2.61 8.97
C LEU A 359 -9.81 -3.33 10.28
N PHE A 360 -9.58 -4.64 10.25
CA PHE A 360 -9.41 -5.43 11.49
C PHE A 360 -8.11 -5.09 12.20
N GLY A 361 -7.03 -4.83 11.45
CA GLY A 361 -5.78 -4.30 11.95
C GLY A 361 -5.96 -2.96 12.66
N ALA A 362 -6.77 -2.05 12.12
CA ALA A 362 -7.07 -0.77 12.76
C ALA A 362 -7.86 -0.94 14.07
N LEU A 363 -8.92 -1.76 14.07
CA LEU A 363 -9.73 -2.01 15.26
C LEU A 363 -8.90 -2.67 16.38
N ALA A 364 -8.06 -3.66 16.03
CA ALA A 364 -7.21 -4.34 16.99
C ALA A 364 -6.08 -3.45 17.52
N ALA A 365 -5.47 -2.62 16.68
CA ALA A 365 -4.49 -1.63 17.13
C ALA A 365 -5.14 -0.55 18.02
N GLY A 366 -6.33 -0.09 17.65
CA GLY A 366 -7.11 0.85 18.46
C GLY A 366 -7.51 0.27 19.82
N ARG A 367 -7.88 -1.01 19.91
CA ARG A 367 -8.08 -1.69 21.21
C ARG A 367 -6.81 -1.72 22.06
N LEU A 368 -5.65 -2.01 21.47
CA LEU A 368 -4.37 -1.98 22.20
C LEU A 368 -4.04 -0.59 22.74
N ILE A 369 -4.29 0.46 21.94
CA ILE A 369 -4.13 1.86 22.36
C ILE A 369 -5.07 2.16 23.55
N HIS A 370 -6.33 1.75 23.44
CA HIS A 370 -7.34 1.97 24.47
C HIS A 370 -7.02 1.24 25.78
N GLU A 371 -6.68 -0.05 25.70
CA GLU A 371 -6.28 -0.87 26.85
C GLU A 371 -5.08 -0.28 27.61
N ARG A 372 -4.18 0.39 26.88
CA ARG A 372 -3.00 1.06 27.43
C ARG A 372 -3.22 2.54 27.74
N LYS A 373 -4.43 3.08 27.54
CA LYS A 373 -4.79 4.49 27.74
C LYS A 373 -3.80 5.48 27.12
N LEU A 374 -3.32 5.19 25.91
CA LEU A 374 -2.35 6.05 25.23
C LEU A 374 -3.04 7.27 24.62
N ASP A 375 -2.39 8.42 24.70
CA ASP A 375 -2.79 9.61 23.94
C ASP A 375 -2.40 9.44 22.47
N VAL A 376 -3.29 9.85 21.56
CA VAL A 376 -3.09 9.73 20.12
C VAL A 376 -3.32 11.07 19.45
N VAL A 377 -2.38 11.46 18.59
CA VAL A 377 -2.49 12.66 17.76
C VAL A 377 -2.28 12.35 16.29
N VAL A 378 -3.17 12.87 15.45
CA VAL A 378 -2.97 12.86 14.00
C VAL A 378 -2.03 14.00 13.62
N ALA A 379 -0.77 13.63 13.41
CA ALA A 379 0.32 14.49 12.97
C ALA A 379 1.37 13.62 12.24
N ARG A 380 2.35 14.24 11.58
CA ARG A 380 3.41 13.50 10.86
C ARG A 380 4.76 13.76 11.52
N THR A 381 5.55 12.72 11.70
CA THR A 381 6.90 12.79 12.24
C THR A 381 7.92 12.85 11.10
N ASN A 382 8.75 13.88 11.09
CA ASN A 382 9.92 13.95 10.23
C ASN A 382 11.15 13.51 11.04
N ILE A 383 11.72 12.36 10.69
CA ILE A 383 12.95 11.85 11.30
C ILE A 383 14.15 12.49 10.61
N LEU A 384 15.02 13.10 11.40
CA LEU A 384 16.19 13.83 10.89
C LEU A 384 17.39 12.90 10.71
N GLY A 385 18.19 13.18 9.68
CA GLY A 385 19.48 12.53 9.46
C GLY A 385 19.43 11.05 9.03
N CYS A 386 18.25 10.43 8.95
CA CYS A 386 18.13 8.98 8.77
C CYS A 386 16.80 8.51 8.15
N ASN A 387 16.84 7.35 7.47
CA ASN A 387 15.64 6.61 7.04
C ASN A 387 15.56 5.27 7.81
N PRO A 388 14.64 5.10 8.78
CA PRO A 388 14.51 3.86 9.55
C PRO A 388 14.13 2.65 8.68
N PRO A 389 14.74 1.46 8.83
CA PRO A 389 15.67 1.04 9.90
C PRO A 389 17.13 0.94 9.39
N GLY A 390 17.79 2.07 9.15
CA GLY A 390 19.24 2.11 8.87
C GLY A 390 20.10 1.97 10.13
N ALA A 391 21.30 1.39 10.01
CA ALA A 391 22.28 1.36 11.11
C ALA A 391 22.85 2.77 11.38
N GLY A 392 23.07 3.13 12.65
CA GLY A 392 23.65 4.42 13.07
C GLY A 392 22.64 5.57 13.23
N CYS A 393 21.34 5.27 13.28
CA CYS A 393 20.25 6.25 13.25
C CYS A 393 19.55 6.52 14.57
N LEU A 394 20.00 5.86 15.63
CA LEU A 394 19.45 5.97 16.97
C LEU A 394 20.33 6.90 17.78
N ASP A 395 19.73 7.73 18.63
CA ASP A 395 20.45 8.42 19.70
C ASP A 395 20.95 7.41 20.73
N ASP A 396 21.72 7.89 21.72
CA ASP A 396 22.30 7.04 22.78
C ASP A 396 21.24 6.25 23.59
N ASN A 397 19.94 6.54 23.40
CA ASN A 397 18.80 5.92 24.08
C ASN A 397 18.01 4.94 23.21
N GLY A 398 18.39 4.74 21.95
CA GLY A 398 17.62 3.89 21.05
C GLY A 398 16.37 4.57 20.45
N ALA A 399 16.26 5.90 20.55
CA ALA A 399 15.22 6.70 19.92
C ALA A 399 15.75 7.40 18.65
N TYR A 400 14.88 7.64 17.67
CA TYR A 400 15.24 8.47 16.52
C TYR A 400 15.10 9.95 16.88
N VAL A 401 15.93 10.81 16.31
CA VAL A 401 15.79 12.26 16.47
C VAL A 401 14.83 12.80 15.41
N GLY A 402 13.82 13.56 15.81
CA GLY A 402 12.81 14.05 14.88
C GLY A 402 11.97 15.22 15.38
N LEU A 403 11.10 15.69 14.49
CA LEU A 403 10.19 16.81 14.73
C LEU A 403 8.83 16.56 14.07
N ILE A 404 7.79 17.26 14.52
CA ILE A 404 6.48 17.20 13.89
C ILE A 404 6.46 18.06 12.62
N SER A 405 6.09 17.44 11.50
CA SER A 405 5.88 18.10 10.21
C SER A 405 4.54 18.82 10.19
N GLN A 406 4.55 20.07 9.75
CA GLN A 406 3.34 20.85 9.53
C GLN A 406 2.66 20.59 8.17
N PHE A 407 3.18 19.65 7.38
CA PHE A 407 2.73 19.39 6.01
C PHE A 407 2.50 17.90 5.74
N GLY A 408 1.49 17.60 4.92
CA GLY A 408 1.25 16.26 4.39
C GLY A 408 0.85 15.23 5.44
N VAL A 409 0.01 15.64 6.40
CA VAL A 409 -0.57 14.78 7.45
C VAL A 409 -1.92 14.24 6.96
N GLU A 410 -2.07 12.92 6.97
CA GLU A 410 -3.28 12.24 6.47
C GLU A 410 -3.74 11.19 7.50
N CYS A 411 -5.05 11.08 7.69
CA CYS A 411 -5.68 10.03 8.49
C CYS A 411 -6.99 9.58 7.86
N ASP A 412 -6.95 8.50 7.08
CA ASP A 412 -8.09 8.06 6.30
C ASP A 412 -8.74 6.78 6.85
N SER A 413 -10.06 6.80 6.98
CA SER A 413 -10.97 5.69 7.33
C SER A 413 -10.47 4.79 8.46
N ALA A 414 -9.69 3.74 8.14
CA ALA A 414 -9.07 2.86 9.14
C ALA A 414 -8.19 3.63 10.14
N CYS A 415 -7.49 4.69 9.72
CA CYS A 415 -6.72 5.53 10.63
C CYS A 415 -7.62 6.23 11.66
N ALA A 416 -8.78 6.74 11.26
CA ALA A 416 -9.74 7.36 12.17
C ALA A 416 -10.30 6.36 13.19
N LEU A 417 -10.44 5.09 12.80
CA LEU A 417 -10.80 4.00 13.72
C LEU A 417 -9.67 3.64 14.67
N MET A 418 -8.41 3.74 14.26
CA MET A 418 -7.28 3.55 15.18
C MET A 418 -7.15 4.73 16.17
N LEU A 419 -7.35 5.97 15.69
CA LEU A 419 -7.42 7.19 16.51
C LEU A 419 -8.49 7.10 17.59
N ALA A 420 -9.64 6.50 17.28
CA ALA A 420 -10.75 6.31 18.22
C ALA A 420 -10.34 5.60 19.52
N GLY A 421 -9.30 4.77 19.49
CA GLY A 421 -8.76 4.09 20.67
C GLY A 421 -8.05 4.99 21.68
N GLY A 422 -7.66 6.21 21.30
CA GLY A 422 -6.88 7.10 22.16
C GLY A 422 -7.64 7.59 23.40
N ALA A 423 -6.91 7.75 24.51
CA ALA A 423 -7.40 8.36 25.74
C ALA A 423 -7.67 9.86 25.55
N ARG A 424 -6.66 10.61 25.11
CA ARG A 424 -6.83 11.90 24.41
C ARG A 424 -6.66 11.71 22.92
N ARG A 425 -7.52 12.35 22.13
CA ARG A 425 -7.57 12.23 20.66
C ARG A 425 -7.46 13.61 20.06
N LEU A 426 -6.30 13.90 19.48
CA LEU A 426 -5.95 15.20 18.93
C LEU A 426 -5.77 15.10 17.42
N VAL A 427 -6.06 16.19 16.70
CA VAL A 427 -5.87 16.26 15.25
C VAL A 427 -5.31 17.64 14.94
N ASP A 428 -4.14 17.71 14.30
CA ASP A 428 -3.56 19.00 13.95
C ASP A 428 -4.44 19.76 12.94
N PRO A 429 -4.50 21.10 13.01
CA PRO A 429 -5.37 21.89 12.13
C PRO A 429 -5.09 21.72 10.64
N LYS A 430 -3.86 21.34 10.28
CA LYS A 430 -3.42 21.09 8.89
C LYS A 430 -3.59 19.62 8.46
N ALA A 431 -4.06 18.74 9.36
CA ALA A 431 -4.25 17.33 9.06
C ALA A 431 -5.54 17.09 8.28
N ARG A 432 -5.44 16.26 7.24
CA ARG A 432 -6.62 15.76 6.51
C ARG A 432 -7.10 14.49 7.19
N LEU A 433 -8.23 14.57 7.88
CA LEU A 433 -8.91 13.39 8.40
C LEU A 433 -10.15 13.09 7.56
N SER A 434 -10.22 11.89 7.00
CA SER A 434 -11.36 11.46 6.17
C SER A 434 -11.95 10.13 6.64
N VAL A 435 -13.25 9.95 6.41
CA VAL A 435 -13.96 8.72 6.77
C VAL A 435 -14.82 8.23 5.60
N SER A 436 -14.89 6.91 5.45
CA SER A 436 -15.78 6.22 4.50
C SER A 436 -16.18 4.85 5.04
N SER A 437 -17.27 4.30 4.50
CA SER A 437 -17.73 2.97 4.88
C SER A 437 -16.69 1.90 4.47
N MET A 438 -16.18 1.17 5.45
CA MET A 438 -15.23 0.05 5.25
C MET A 438 -15.92 -1.32 5.22
N GLY A 439 -17.25 -1.36 5.13
CA GLY A 439 -18.04 -2.57 5.35
C GLY A 439 -18.12 -2.98 6.83
N GLN A 440 -18.60 -4.19 7.11
CA GLN A 440 -18.70 -4.75 8.46
C GLN A 440 -19.39 -3.83 9.49
N LYS A 441 -20.48 -3.16 9.08
CA LYS A 441 -21.23 -2.15 9.84
C LYS A 441 -21.43 -2.51 11.33
N ARG A 442 -21.83 -3.75 11.62
CA ARG A 442 -22.08 -4.21 12.99
C ARG A 442 -20.82 -4.20 13.86
N ILE A 443 -19.68 -4.60 13.30
CA ILE A 443 -18.39 -4.65 13.99
C ILE A 443 -17.88 -3.24 14.25
N VAL A 444 -17.93 -2.37 13.23
CA VAL A 444 -17.51 -0.96 13.37
C VAL A 444 -18.36 -0.24 14.42
N LYS A 445 -19.68 -0.44 14.39
CA LYS A 445 -20.58 0.12 15.40
C LYS A 445 -20.21 -0.33 16.82
N ALA A 446 -20.07 -1.64 17.03
CA ALA A 446 -19.71 -2.19 18.33
C ALA A 446 -18.36 -1.68 18.84
N TYR A 447 -17.38 -1.53 17.94
CA TYR A 447 -16.08 -0.94 18.29
C TYR A 447 -16.20 0.52 18.72
N LEU A 448 -16.94 1.35 17.98
CA LEU A 448 -17.11 2.76 18.34
C LEU A 448 -17.85 2.91 19.68
N ASP A 449 -18.83 2.05 19.96
CA ASP A 449 -19.50 1.98 21.26
C ASP A 449 -18.51 1.62 22.39
N GLU A 450 -17.63 0.65 22.15
CA GLU A 450 -16.57 0.26 23.09
C GLU A 450 -15.59 1.40 23.38
N MET A 451 -15.26 2.21 22.36
CA MET A 451 -14.39 3.39 22.51
C MET A 451 -15.13 4.64 23.05
N ALA A 452 -16.40 4.50 23.44
CA ALA A 452 -17.27 5.59 23.89
C ALA A 452 -17.39 6.76 22.89
N ILE A 453 -17.43 6.44 21.59
CA ILE A 453 -17.64 7.43 20.52
C ILE A 453 -19.11 7.51 20.14
N SER A 454 -19.59 8.72 19.83
CA SER A 454 -20.99 8.93 19.49
C SER A 454 -21.39 8.16 18.22
N GLN A 455 -22.67 7.74 18.18
CA GLN A 455 -23.29 7.17 16.99
C GLN A 455 -23.30 8.13 15.78
N GLY A 456 -23.05 9.42 16.00
CA GLY A 456 -22.89 10.42 14.94
C GLY A 456 -21.71 10.12 14.01
N LEU A 457 -20.59 9.60 14.55
CA LEU A 457 -19.45 9.21 13.73
C LEU A 457 -19.79 7.98 12.89
N PHE A 458 -20.48 7.00 13.46
CA PHE A 458 -20.93 5.81 12.73
C PHE A 458 -21.85 6.20 11.56
N ALA A 459 -22.77 7.14 11.76
CA ALA A 459 -23.63 7.65 10.69
C ALA A 459 -22.81 8.35 9.58
N ALA A 460 -21.81 9.15 9.93
CA ALA A 460 -20.92 9.80 8.96
C ALA A 460 -20.11 8.80 8.13
N ILE A 461 -19.64 7.71 8.76
CA ILE A 461 -18.96 6.58 8.11
C ILE A 461 -19.95 5.83 7.19
N ASP A 462 -21.14 5.51 7.68
CA ASP A 462 -22.07 4.60 7.00
C ASP A 462 -22.74 5.21 5.76
N GLN A 463 -22.99 6.53 5.80
CA GLN A 463 -23.63 7.25 4.70
C GLN A 463 -22.68 7.56 3.54
N SER A 464 -21.37 7.41 3.76
CA SER A 464 -20.34 7.84 2.81
C SER A 464 -19.73 6.62 2.11
N SER A 465 -20.13 6.37 0.86
CA SER A 465 -19.52 5.36 -0.02
C SER A 465 -18.20 5.85 -0.66
N VAL A 466 -17.84 7.11 -0.43
CA VAL A 466 -16.62 7.79 -0.87
C VAL A 466 -15.99 8.48 0.34
N GLU A 467 -14.66 8.64 0.37
CA GLU A 467 -13.97 9.40 1.43
C GLU A 467 -14.57 10.79 1.61
N ARG A 468 -15.03 11.06 2.84
CA ARG A 468 -15.52 12.36 3.27
C ARG A 468 -14.59 12.92 4.32
N GLN A 469 -14.01 14.10 4.06
CA GLN A 469 -13.24 14.82 5.06
C GLN A 469 -14.15 15.29 6.20
N LEU A 470 -13.67 15.15 7.44
CA LEU A 470 -14.35 15.66 8.62
C LEU A 470 -13.75 17.01 9.01
N GLU A 471 -14.63 18.00 9.17
CA GLU A 471 -14.25 19.31 9.70
C GLU A 471 -14.03 19.23 11.23
N PRO A 472 -13.17 20.11 11.81
CA PRO A 472 -12.83 20.06 13.23
C PRO A 472 -14.03 20.11 14.19
N ASP A 473 -15.02 20.95 13.89
CA ASP A 473 -16.26 21.08 14.67
C ASP A 473 -17.09 19.79 14.62
N VAL A 474 -17.14 19.13 13.45
CA VAL A 474 -17.80 17.84 13.27
C VAL A 474 -17.08 16.76 14.07
N MET A 475 -15.74 16.71 14.02
CA MET A 475 -14.94 15.74 14.77
C MET A 475 -15.18 15.86 16.28
N LEU A 476 -15.27 17.08 16.81
CA LEU A 476 -15.55 17.32 18.22
C LEU A 476 -16.99 16.92 18.57
N LYS A 477 -17.96 17.34 17.75
CA LYS A 477 -19.38 17.01 17.94
C LYS A 477 -19.67 15.52 17.95
N VAL A 478 -18.97 14.75 17.12
CA VAL A 478 -19.13 13.29 17.06
C VAL A 478 -18.26 12.54 18.07
N GLY A 479 -17.46 13.25 18.86
CA GLY A 479 -16.59 12.68 19.90
C GLY A 479 -15.34 11.97 19.37
N LEU A 480 -14.97 12.20 18.11
CA LEU A 480 -13.75 11.64 17.53
C LEU A 480 -12.50 12.31 18.10
N VAL A 481 -12.53 13.62 18.32
CA VAL A 481 -11.49 14.36 19.06
C VAL A 481 -11.98 14.74 20.45
N THR A 482 -11.06 14.80 21.41
CA THR A 482 -11.37 15.10 22.83
C THR A 482 -11.31 16.59 23.16
N GLY A 483 -10.75 17.42 22.27
CA GLY A 483 -10.60 18.86 22.47
C GLY A 483 -9.94 19.57 21.28
N PRO A 484 -9.72 20.89 21.36
CA PRO A 484 -9.09 21.68 20.31
C PRO A 484 -7.54 21.63 20.33
N ASP A 485 -6.96 20.89 21.29
CA ASP A 485 -5.52 20.77 21.45
C ASP A 485 -4.85 20.13 20.22
N THR A 486 -3.59 20.50 19.98
CA THR A 486 -2.76 20.04 18.85
C THR A 486 -1.61 19.15 19.33
N SER A 487 -0.80 18.64 18.40
CA SER A 487 0.42 17.89 18.70
C SER A 487 1.34 18.61 19.69
N ASP A 488 1.36 19.95 19.67
CA ASP A 488 2.24 20.75 20.53
C ASP A 488 2.01 20.49 22.02
N THR A 489 0.80 20.08 22.42
CA THR A 489 0.48 19.74 23.82
C THR A 489 1.08 18.40 24.27
N LEU A 490 1.52 17.56 23.33
CA LEU A 490 2.10 16.23 23.58
C LEU A 490 3.57 16.13 23.18
N THR A 491 4.00 16.90 22.18
CA THR A 491 5.35 16.81 21.60
C THR A 491 6.08 18.14 21.51
N GLY A 492 5.45 19.25 21.95
CA GLY A 492 6.04 20.58 21.86
C GLY A 492 7.24 20.74 22.81
N PRO A 493 8.25 21.55 22.45
CA PRO A 493 9.47 21.67 23.24
C PRO A 493 9.25 22.29 24.63
N ALA A 494 8.17 23.05 24.82
CA ALA A 494 7.87 23.72 26.08
C ALA A 494 7.24 22.78 27.13
N ILE A 495 6.70 21.63 26.73
CA ILE A 495 5.89 20.80 27.64
C ILE A 495 6.71 20.22 28.79
N CYS A 496 8.00 19.94 28.57
CA CYS A 496 8.89 19.39 29.59
C CYS A 496 9.25 20.39 30.69
N ARG A 497 8.93 21.67 30.49
CA ARG A 497 9.08 22.74 31.49
C ARG A 497 7.78 23.03 32.26
N SER A 498 6.69 22.32 31.93
CA SER A 498 5.39 22.50 32.58
C SER A 498 5.33 21.80 33.95
N SER A 499 4.36 22.20 34.78
CA SER A 499 4.12 21.59 36.10
C SER A 499 2.65 21.16 36.19
N PRO A 500 2.36 19.85 36.35
CA PRO A 500 3.31 18.75 36.47
C PRO A 500 4.05 18.44 35.15
N LYS A 501 5.31 18.00 35.26
CA LYS A 501 6.12 17.60 34.10
C LYS A 501 5.51 16.33 33.46
N PRO A 502 5.32 16.29 32.13
CA PRO A 502 4.82 15.11 31.43
C PRO A 502 5.78 13.91 31.50
N ASP A 503 5.21 12.71 31.59
CA ASP A 503 5.98 11.45 31.70
C ASP A 503 6.81 11.13 30.46
N ASN A 504 6.47 11.72 29.30
CA ASN A 504 7.21 11.52 28.06
C ASN A 504 8.45 12.42 27.92
N CYS A 505 8.82 13.19 28.94
CA CYS A 505 10.00 14.04 28.94
C CYS A 505 11.17 13.39 29.68
N ARG A 506 12.25 13.06 28.97
CA ARG A 506 13.40 12.32 29.53
C ARG A 506 14.71 13.06 29.27
N LEU A 507 15.53 13.15 30.32
CA LEU A 507 16.94 13.55 30.21
C LEU A 507 17.74 12.42 29.53
N PRO A 508 18.79 12.73 28.74
CA PRO A 508 19.71 11.71 28.28
C PRO A 508 20.40 11.08 29.50
N PRO A 509 20.64 9.76 29.51
CA PRO A 509 21.43 9.12 30.55
C PRO A 509 22.80 9.78 30.57
N SER A 510 23.25 10.15 31.76
CA SER A 510 24.58 10.72 31.93
C SER A 510 25.62 9.67 31.55
N ALA A 511 26.66 10.08 30.80
CA ALA A 511 27.78 9.23 30.38
C ALA A 511 28.53 8.51 31.54
N ASN A 512 28.18 8.79 32.80
CA ASN A 512 28.79 8.21 33.99
C ASN A 512 28.06 6.99 34.58
N ALA A 513 27.00 6.47 33.94
CA ALA A 513 26.29 5.29 34.45
C ALA A 513 26.99 3.94 34.12
N GLN A 514 28.03 3.91 33.27
CA GLN A 514 28.79 2.69 32.94
C GLN A 514 30.03 2.43 33.83
N ALA A 515 30.29 3.25 34.86
CA ALA A 515 31.42 3.06 35.76
C ALA A 515 30.98 2.61 37.17
N LYS A 516 30.30 1.47 37.29
CA LYS A 516 30.17 0.74 38.56
C LYS A 516 30.18 -0.77 38.34
N THR A 517 31.34 -1.28 37.93
CA THR A 517 31.73 -2.66 38.25
C THR A 517 32.78 -2.54 39.37
N PRO A 518 32.58 -3.14 40.55
CA PRO A 518 33.64 -3.21 41.56
C PRO A 518 34.76 -4.12 41.03
N PRO A 519 36.04 -3.87 41.38
CA PRO A 519 37.13 -4.73 40.98
C PRO A 519 36.99 -6.10 41.64
N GLU A 520 37.34 -7.14 40.87
CA GLU A 520 37.48 -8.50 41.36
C GLU A 520 38.41 -8.56 42.59
N LEU A 521 37.95 -9.28 43.61
CA LEU A 521 38.78 -9.93 44.63
C LEU A 521 38.19 -11.31 44.91
#